data_AF-A0A135SUE3-F1
#
_entry.id   AF-A0A135SUE3-F1
#
_cell.length_a   1.000
_cell.length_b   1.000
_cell.length_c   1.000
_cell.angle_alpha   90.00
_cell.angle_beta   90.00
_cell.angle_gamma   90.00
#
_symmetry.space_group_name_H-M   'P 1'
#
loop_
_entity.id
_entity.type
_entity.pdbx_description
1 polymer ?
#
loop_
_entity_poly.entity_id
_entity_poly.type
_entity_poly.pdbx_seq_one_letter_code
_entity_poly.pdbx_strand_id
1 'polypeptide(L)'
;MRASSTPFVSTLATVMMAKDCAYFWSYPSGTWDKWAISRLDEAIGICAEDIGSRVYYFDQNVQNGNNPANRCTICRDARSGTKDYNIDNDYFRIRCGTYAEGSCNA
;
A
#
# COMPACT_ATOMS: atom_id res chain seq x y z
N MET A 1 -38.18 43.42 -13.90
CA MET A 1 -37.70 42.61 -12.75
C MET A 1 -36.60 41.70 -13.28
N ARG A 2 -35.34 41.89 -12.86
CA ARG A 2 -34.19 41.15 -13.39
C ARG A 2 -34.00 39.90 -12.54
N ALA A 3 -34.23 38.72 -13.12
CA ALA A 3 -34.01 37.44 -12.45
C ALA A 3 -32.49 37.26 -12.26
N SER A 4 -32.06 37.22 -11.01
CA SER A 4 -30.67 36.95 -10.63
C SER A 4 -30.49 35.44 -10.58
N SER A 5 -29.76 34.89 -11.56
CA SER A 5 -29.48 33.47 -11.67
C SER A 5 -28.31 33.13 -10.74
N THR A 6 -28.59 32.61 -9.55
CA THR A 6 -27.56 32.15 -8.61
C THR A 6 -27.01 30.80 -9.09
N PRO A 7 -25.71 30.66 -9.43
CA PRO A 7 -25.15 29.36 -9.73
C PRO A 7 -24.97 28.57 -8.43
N PHE A 8 -25.72 27.47 -8.29
CA PHE A 8 -25.49 26.46 -7.27
C PHE A 8 -24.21 25.69 -7.64
N VAL A 9 -23.11 25.97 -6.94
CA VAL A 9 -21.87 25.19 -7.05
C VAL A 9 -22.04 23.95 -6.16
N SER A 10 -22.48 22.83 -6.75
CA SER A 10 -22.41 21.53 -6.10
C SER A 10 -20.96 21.08 -6.05
N THR A 11 -20.30 21.29 -4.90
CA THR A 11 -19.04 20.62 -4.58
C THR A 11 -19.32 19.14 -4.34
N LEU A 12 -19.00 18.28 -5.32
CA LEU A 12 -18.91 16.84 -5.07
C LEU A 12 -17.78 16.61 -4.07
N ALA A 13 -18.15 16.34 -2.81
CA ALA A 13 -17.24 15.74 -1.84
C ALA A 13 -16.89 14.34 -2.37
N THR A 14 -15.76 14.24 -3.07
CA THR A 14 -15.17 12.95 -3.40
C THR A 14 -14.75 12.34 -2.08
N VAL A 15 -15.56 11.39 -1.60
CA VAL A 15 -15.18 10.52 -0.49
C VAL A 15 -14.03 9.68 -1.04
N MET A 16 -12.81 10.19 -0.90
CA MET A 16 -11.60 9.47 -1.21
C MET A 16 -11.49 8.37 -0.18
N MET A 17 -12.04 7.20 -0.50
CA MET A 17 -11.77 5.96 0.24
C MET A 17 -10.26 5.93 0.46
N ALA A 18 -9.84 5.85 1.74
CA ALA A 18 -8.43 5.72 2.06
C ALA A 18 -7.94 4.46 1.35
N LYS A 19 -7.05 4.65 0.38
CA LYS A 19 -6.52 3.56 -0.44
C LYS A 19 -5.50 2.83 0.41
N ASP A 20 -5.53 1.51 0.46
CA ASP A 20 -4.44 0.77 1.08
C ASP A 20 -3.32 0.62 0.06
N CYS A 21 -2.09 0.50 0.53
CA CYS A 21 -0.96 0.10 -0.29
C CYS A 21 -0.33 -1.14 0.30
N ALA A 22 0.43 -1.88 -0.50
CA ALA A 22 1.22 -2.98 -0.01
C ALA A 22 2.62 -2.90 -0.62
N TYR A 23 3.62 -3.05 0.25
CA TYR A 23 5.02 -3.23 -0.14
C TYR A 23 5.24 -4.71 -0.39
N PHE A 24 5.55 -5.07 -1.64
CA PHE A 24 5.79 -6.44 -2.07
C PHE A 24 7.27 -6.66 -2.30
N TRP A 25 7.76 -7.80 -1.84
CA TRP A 25 9.11 -8.24 -2.10
C TRP A 25 9.20 -9.75 -2.30
N SER A 26 10.25 -10.15 -2.98
CA SER A 26 10.62 -11.54 -3.21
C SER A 26 12.13 -11.69 -3.06
N TYR A 27 12.58 -12.92 -2.81
CA TYR A 27 14.00 -13.24 -2.74
C TYR A 27 14.43 -14.08 -3.95
N PRO A 28 15.63 -13.82 -4.51
CA PRO A 28 16.15 -14.58 -5.65
C PRO A 28 16.34 -16.06 -5.32
N SER A 29 16.65 -16.35 -4.06
CA SER A 29 16.87 -17.71 -3.56
C SER A 29 15.60 -18.57 -3.60
N GLY A 30 14.41 -17.94 -3.59
CA GLY A 30 13.13 -18.64 -3.47
C GLY A 30 12.86 -19.24 -2.09
N THR A 31 13.71 -18.98 -1.09
CA THR A 31 13.54 -19.44 0.30
C THR A 31 13.43 -18.29 1.29
N TRP A 32 12.63 -18.51 2.34
CA TRP A 32 12.54 -17.59 3.49
C TRP A 32 13.79 -17.72 4.36
N ASP A 33 14.54 -16.64 4.56
CA ASP A 33 15.78 -16.65 5.33
C ASP A 33 15.91 -15.45 6.31
N LYS A 34 17.07 -15.34 6.98
CA LYS A 34 17.35 -14.29 7.96
C LYS A 34 17.46 -12.89 7.34
N TRP A 35 17.91 -12.81 6.09
CA TRP A 35 17.90 -11.57 5.32
C TRP A 35 16.47 -11.10 5.08
N ALA A 36 15.53 -12.04 4.95
CA ALA A 36 14.15 -11.71 4.69
C ALA A 36 13.44 -10.95 5.80
N ILE A 37 13.88 -11.17 7.04
CA ILE A 37 13.35 -10.51 8.23
C ILE A 37 13.72 -9.03 8.24
N SER A 38 14.88 -8.65 7.70
CA SER A 38 15.35 -7.26 7.69
C SER A 38 14.50 -6.35 6.78
N ARG A 39 13.76 -6.92 5.83
CA ARG A 39 12.86 -6.16 4.94
C ARG A 39 11.55 -5.76 5.60
N LEU A 40 11.17 -6.41 6.70
CA LEU A 40 9.96 -6.02 7.41
C LEU A 40 10.11 -4.60 7.99
N ASP A 41 11.25 -4.32 8.62
CA ASP A 41 11.53 -2.99 9.19
C ASP A 41 11.57 -1.91 8.10
N GLU A 42 12.19 -2.23 6.96
CA GLU A 42 12.23 -1.34 5.79
C GLU A 42 10.82 -1.07 5.23
N ALA A 43 10.00 -2.12 5.08
CA ALA A 43 8.63 -1.98 4.60
C ALA A 43 7.78 -1.12 5.55
N ILE A 44 7.93 -1.31 6.87
CA ILE A 44 7.23 -0.49 7.88
C ILE A 44 7.69 0.97 7.79
N GLY A 45 9.00 1.20 7.64
CA GLY A 45 9.56 2.55 7.44
C GLY A 45 8.97 3.25 6.22
N ILE A 46 8.96 2.57 5.06
CA ILE A 46 8.37 3.10 3.82
C ILE A 46 6.86 3.36 3.96
N CYS A 47 6.12 2.45 4.60
CA CYS A 47 4.71 2.66 4.88
C CYS A 47 4.50 3.95 5.70
N ALA A 48 5.32 4.19 6.73
CA ALA A 48 5.16 5.33 7.62
C ALA A 48 5.62 6.66 6.97
N GLU A 49 6.79 6.67 6.34
CA GLU A 49 7.45 7.90 5.87
C GLU A 49 6.97 8.33 4.47
N ASP A 50 6.99 7.40 3.52
CA ASP A 50 6.73 7.70 2.10
C ASP A 50 5.24 7.66 1.79
N ILE A 51 4.56 6.59 2.24
CA ILE A 51 3.14 6.36 1.96
C ILE A 51 2.26 7.15 2.94
N GLY A 52 2.77 7.48 4.13
CA GLY A 52 2.02 8.15 5.18
C GLY A 52 0.86 7.32 5.71
N SER A 53 1.11 6.03 5.86
CA SER A 53 0.16 4.99 6.26
C SER A 53 0.54 4.37 7.60
N ARG A 54 -0.25 3.40 8.06
CA ARG A 54 0.02 2.59 9.26
C ARG A 54 0.09 1.11 8.89
N VAL A 55 0.84 0.33 9.67
CA VAL A 55 0.94 -1.12 9.48
C VAL A 55 0.43 -1.83 10.73
N TYR A 56 -0.61 -2.65 10.58
CA TYR A 56 -1.11 -3.49 11.68
C TYR A 56 -0.32 -4.78 11.79
N TYR A 57 -0.30 -5.39 12.97
CA TYR A 57 0.47 -6.61 13.23
C TYR A 57 0.14 -7.77 12.28
N PHE A 58 -1.13 -7.96 11.95
CA PHE A 58 -1.57 -9.00 11.01
C PHE A 58 -1.19 -8.69 9.55
N ASP A 59 -0.95 -7.42 9.23
CA ASP A 59 -0.56 -6.94 7.91
C ASP A 59 0.96 -6.91 7.72
N GLN A 60 1.72 -7.23 8.78
CA GLN A 60 3.17 -7.34 8.74
C GLN A 60 3.57 -8.68 8.13
N ASN A 61 4.48 -8.64 7.16
CA ASN A 61 5.16 -9.83 6.66
C ASN A 61 4.23 -10.97 6.18
N VAL A 62 3.17 -10.62 5.47
CA VAL A 62 2.17 -11.55 4.96
C VAL A 62 2.75 -12.34 3.77
N GLN A 63 2.49 -13.65 3.70
CA GLN A 63 2.89 -14.46 2.55
C GLN A 63 2.14 -14.08 1.27
N ASN A 64 2.87 -13.89 0.17
CA ASN A 64 2.30 -13.51 -1.11
C ASN A 64 2.42 -14.63 -2.16
N GLY A 65 1.37 -15.44 -2.29
CA GLY A 65 1.30 -16.55 -3.24
C GLY A 65 2.09 -17.79 -2.79
N ASN A 66 2.43 -18.65 -3.77
CA ASN A 66 2.94 -20.00 -3.51
C ASN A 66 4.44 -20.05 -3.18
N ASN A 67 5.21 -19.03 -3.56
CA ASN A 67 6.64 -18.98 -3.24
C ASN A 67 6.81 -18.56 -1.78
N PRO A 68 7.43 -19.39 -0.91
CA PRO A 68 7.61 -19.07 0.50
C PRO A 68 8.55 -17.89 0.76
N ALA A 69 9.28 -17.41 -0.24
CA ALA A 69 10.06 -16.17 -0.16
C ALA A 69 9.25 -14.91 -0.42
N ASN A 70 8.13 -15.02 -1.14
CA ASN A 70 7.33 -13.86 -1.49
C ASN A 70 6.57 -13.36 -0.27
N ARG A 71 6.64 -12.06 -0.03
CA ARG A 71 5.92 -11.40 1.04
C ARG A 71 5.32 -10.10 0.59
N CYS A 72 4.39 -9.62 1.40
CA CYS A 72 4.04 -8.22 1.42
C CYS A 72 3.89 -7.69 2.84
N THR A 73 3.82 -6.37 2.96
CA THR A 73 3.36 -5.66 4.15
C THR A 73 2.32 -4.65 3.71
N ILE A 74 1.15 -4.68 4.34
CA ILE A 74 0.04 -3.80 3.97
C ILE A 74 0.14 -2.50 4.77
N CYS A 75 0.27 -1.42 4.03
CA CYS A 75 0.28 -0.03 4.40
C CYS A 75 -1.17 0.52 4.39
N ARG A 76 -1.85 0.53 5.53
CA ARG A 76 -3.25 0.93 5.66
C ARG A 76 -3.43 2.44 5.68
N ASP A 77 -4.50 2.90 5.05
CA ASP A 77 -4.87 4.31 5.01
C ASP A 77 -3.80 5.19 4.35
N ALA A 78 -3.32 4.79 3.18
CA ALA A 78 -2.33 5.56 2.44
C ALA A 78 -2.85 6.95 2.07
N ARG A 79 -1.92 7.91 1.97
CA ARG A 79 -2.23 9.25 1.48
C ARG A 79 -2.87 9.15 0.08
N SER A 80 -3.90 9.96 -0.16
CA SER A 80 -4.66 9.96 -1.43
C SER A 80 -3.78 10.10 -2.69
N GLY A 81 -2.67 10.82 -2.59
CA GLY A 81 -1.73 11.01 -3.71
C GLY A 81 -0.77 9.85 -3.96
N THR A 82 -0.79 8.81 -3.13
CA THR A 82 0.14 7.68 -3.25
C THR A 82 -0.17 6.88 -4.51
N LYS A 83 0.87 6.64 -5.31
CA LYS A 83 0.80 5.87 -6.54
C LYS A 83 1.59 4.59 -6.39
N ASP A 84 1.36 3.67 -7.31
CA ASP A 84 2.22 2.51 -7.47
C ASP A 84 3.63 2.97 -7.91
N TYR A 85 4.66 2.37 -7.35
CA TYR A 85 6.03 2.59 -7.80
C TYR A 85 6.90 1.35 -7.53
N ASN A 86 7.97 1.23 -8.30
CA ASN A 86 8.95 0.14 -8.18
C ASN A 86 10.21 0.68 -7.50
N ILE A 87 10.81 -0.12 -6.63
CA ILE A 87 12.06 0.17 -5.94
C ILE A 87 13.08 -0.90 -6.40
N ASP A 88 14.33 -0.48 -6.64
CA ASP A 88 15.42 -1.35 -7.09
C ASP A 88 15.07 -2.27 -8.27
N ASN A 89 14.73 -1.69 -9.43
CA ASN A 89 14.69 -2.42 -10.69
C ASN A 89 13.77 -3.67 -10.66
N ASP A 90 12.53 -3.48 -10.16
CA ASP A 90 11.46 -4.49 -10.02
C ASP A 90 11.61 -5.53 -8.90
N TYR A 91 12.69 -5.45 -8.11
CA TYR A 91 12.85 -6.32 -6.94
C TYR A 91 11.78 -6.09 -5.88
N PHE A 92 11.43 -4.81 -5.72
CA PHE A 92 10.48 -4.33 -4.74
C PHE A 92 9.45 -3.46 -5.44
N ARG A 93 8.21 -3.51 -4.96
CA ARG A 93 7.15 -2.69 -5.53
C ARG A 93 6.14 -2.30 -4.46
N ILE A 94 5.69 -1.06 -4.53
CA ILE A 94 4.47 -0.61 -3.87
C ILE A 94 3.32 -0.73 -4.87
N ARG A 95 2.25 -1.41 -4.46
CA ARG A 95 0.98 -1.39 -5.20
C ARG A 95 -0.11 -0.92 -4.28
N CYS A 96 -0.91 0.02 -4.76
CA CYS A 96 -2.01 0.57 -4.01
C CYS A 96 -3.33 0.03 -4.55
N GLY A 97 -4.19 -0.43 -3.67
CA GLY A 97 -5.48 -1.04 -3.98
C GLY A 97 -6.31 -1.24 -2.71
N THR A 98 -7.13 -2.28 -2.74
CA THR A 98 -7.84 -2.77 -1.55
C THR A 98 -7.18 -4.08 -1.16
N TYR A 99 -6.84 -4.27 0.11
CA TYR A 99 -6.25 -5.51 0.61
C TYR A 99 -7.10 -6.05 1.75
N ALA A 100 -7.28 -7.36 1.83
CA ALA A 100 -7.88 -7.95 3.02
C ALA A 100 -6.86 -7.94 4.18
N GLU A 101 -7.36 -7.93 5.42
CA GLU A 101 -6.54 -8.09 6.63
C GLU A 101 -5.68 -9.36 6.52
N GLY A 102 -4.37 -9.19 6.67
CA GLY A 102 -3.41 -10.30 6.62
C GLY A 102 -3.35 -11.03 5.27
N SER A 103 -3.75 -10.37 4.17
CA SER A 103 -3.70 -10.94 2.83
C SER A 103 -3.21 -9.95 1.79
N CYS A 104 -2.14 -10.33 1.09
CA CYS A 104 -1.58 -9.60 -0.04
C CYS A 104 -2.43 -9.67 -1.33
N ASN A 105 -3.45 -10.53 -1.35
CA ASN A 105 -4.39 -10.60 -2.47
C ASN A 105 -5.49 -9.55 -2.27
N ALA A 106 -5.69 -8.75 -3.32
CA ALA A 106 -6.80 -7.82 -3.46
C ALA A 106 -8.11 -8.55 -3.79
#